data_AF-X1UR21-F1
#
_entry.id   AF-X1UR21-F1
#
_cell.length_a   1.000
_cell.length_b   1.000
_cell.length_c   1.000
_cell.angle_alpha   90.00
_cell.angle_beta   90.00
_cell.angle_gamma   90.00
#
_symmetry.space_group_name_H-M   'P 1'
#
loop_
_entity.id
_entity.type
_entity.pdbx_description
1 polymer ?
#
loop_
_entity_poly.entity_id
_entity_poly.type
_entity_poly.pdbx_seq_one_letter_code
_entity_poly.pdbx_strand_id
1 'polypeptide(L)'
;TWSLSRQTKYNNKNTTKTKTTPEFWEDFEKRARELGVDLIGYIPVMEDYVFYKLGVYGRNAVILGQEMKWERIKKAPSLLTAMESMRLQYVLGNTVMELTAYLQEQGYKCESQVPFGGKLLVPAHVVAANLGIKGQNGITVTPEFGPRQRWGIITTDAEIPKTKKRDLSELEEFCKNCGALYRGLFSECCP
;
A
#
# COMPACT_ATOMS: atom_id res chain seq x y z
N THR A 1 -7.68 13.83 5.79
CA THR A 1 -7.24 12.89 4.73
C THR A 1 -8.30 11.84 4.43
N TRP A 2 -8.75 11.02 5.39
CA TRP A 2 -9.77 9.98 5.15
C TRP A 2 -11.10 10.48 4.56
N SER A 3 -11.66 11.57 5.09
CA SER A 3 -12.91 12.15 4.57
C SER A 3 -12.80 12.58 3.11
N LEU A 4 -11.66 13.16 2.73
CA LEU A 4 -11.36 13.58 1.37
C LEU A 4 -11.12 12.39 0.43
N SER A 5 -10.40 11.37 0.90
CA SER A 5 -10.19 10.12 0.13
C SER A 5 -11.52 9.50 -0.30
N ARG A 6 -12.51 9.45 0.59
CA ARG A 6 -13.88 8.95 0.27
C ARG A 6 -14.61 9.75 -0.79
N GLN A 7 -14.21 11.00 -1.06
CA GLN A 7 -14.82 11.82 -2.09
C GLN A 7 -14.26 11.52 -3.48
N THR A 8 -13.07 10.93 -3.58
CA THR A 8 -12.44 10.61 -4.88
C THR A 8 -13.33 9.73 -5.77
N LYS A 9 -14.15 8.85 -5.20
CA LYS A 9 -15.11 8.02 -5.94
C LYS A 9 -16.14 8.82 -6.76
N TYR A 10 -16.42 10.07 -6.38
CA TYR A 10 -17.40 10.93 -7.06
C TYR A 10 -16.81 11.66 -8.28
N ASN A 11 -15.48 11.65 -8.43
CA ASN A 11 -14.78 12.27 -9.56
C ASN A 11 -14.67 11.34 -10.78
N ASN A 12 -15.41 10.23 -10.78
CA ASN A 12 -15.41 9.24 -11.86
C ASN A 12 -16.41 9.56 -13.00
N LYS A 13 -16.87 10.81 -13.12
CA LYS A 13 -17.85 11.16 -14.17
C LYS A 13 -17.17 11.10 -15.54
N ASN A 14 -17.79 10.40 -16.49
CA ASN A 14 -17.33 10.22 -17.88
C ASN A 14 -16.01 9.42 -18.07
N THR A 15 -15.56 8.67 -17.06
CA THR A 15 -14.36 7.82 -17.19
C THR A 15 -14.71 6.45 -17.78
N THR A 16 -14.30 6.23 -19.04
CA THR A 16 -14.49 4.94 -19.75
C THR A 16 -13.18 4.30 -20.19
N LYS A 17 -12.06 4.99 -20.00
CA LYS A 17 -10.73 4.51 -20.40
C LYS A 17 -10.29 3.36 -19.50
N THR A 18 -9.77 2.31 -20.13
CA THR A 18 -9.22 1.13 -19.44
C THR A 18 -7.83 0.77 -19.97
N LYS A 19 -7.60 0.89 -21.28
CA LYS A 19 -6.31 0.57 -21.91
C LYS A 19 -5.18 1.48 -21.41
N THR A 20 -4.05 0.87 -21.08
CA THR A 20 -2.79 1.53 -20.68
C THR A 20 -1.63 1.08 -21.57
N THR A 21 -0.51 1.80 -21.51
CA THR A 21 0.77 1.38 -22.11
C THR A 21 1.82 1.17 -21.03
N PRO A 22 2.93 0.45 -21.31
CA PRO A 22 4.05 0.34 -20.37
C PRO A 22 4.63 1.70 -19.96
N GLU A 23 4.78 2.63 -20.90
CA GLU A 23 5.37 3.97 -20.68
C GLU A 23 4.52 4.80 -19.72
N PHE A 24 3.20 4.63 -19.76
CA PHE A 24 2.29 5.25 -18.80
C PHE A 24 2.59 4.81 -17.36
N TRP A 25 2.83 3.51 -17.15
CA TRP A 25 3.14 2.99 -15.83
C TRP A 25 4.55 3.35 -15.39
N GLU A 26 5.51 3.50 -16.31
CA GLU A 26 6.84 4.03 -16.00
C GLU A 26 6.76 5.50 -15.51
N ASP A 27 5.97 6.36 -16.17
CA ASP A 27 5.73 7.74 -15.73
C ASP A 27 5.02 7.78 -14.37
N PHE A 28 4.01 6.93 -14.18
CA PHE A 28 3.31 6.80 -12.91
C PHE A 28 4.25 6.36 -11.78
N GLU A 29 5.05 5.31 -12.00
CA GLU A 29 6.02 4.82 -11.01
C GLU A 29 7.03 5.92 -10.68
N LYS A 30 7.56 6.64 -11.67
CA LYS A 30 8.48 7.77 -11.46
C LYS A 30 7.85 8.85 -10.58
N ARG A 31 6.63 9.30 -10.90
CA ARG A 31 5.90 10.29 -10.10
C ARG A 31 5.66 9.79 -8.67
N ALA A 32 5.28 8.52 -8.51
CA ALA A 32 5.08 7.93 -7.19
C ALA A 32 6.38 7.93 -6.37
N ARG A 33 7.54 7.63 -6.99
CA ARG A 33 8.85 7.73 -6.35
C ARG A 33 9.18 9.17 -5.93
N GLU A 34 8.92 10.15 -6.79
CA GLU A 34 9.14 11.58 -6.49
C GLU A 34 8.29 12.05 -5.29
N LEU A 35 7.10 11.47 -5.10
CA LEU A 35 6.22 11.71 -3.95
C LEU A 35 6.58 10.87 -2.71
N GLY A 36 7.68 10.11 -2.76
CA GLY A 36 8.22 9.35 -1.64
C GLY A 36 7.62 7.96 -1.45
N VAL A 37 7.04 7.33 -2.48
CA VAL A 37 6.65 5.91 -2.43
C VAL A 37 7.89 5.02 -2.62
N ASP A 38 8.05 4.04 -1.75
CA ASP A 38 9.20 3.12 -1.75
C ASP A 38 8.89 1.77 -2.41
N LEU A 39 7.63 1.32 -2.33
CA LEU A 39 7.19 0.02 -2.84
C LEU A 39 5.94 0.21 -3.71
N ILE A 40 5.91 -0.42 -4.89
CA ILE A 40 4.78 -0.36 -5.81
C ILE A 40 4.46 -1.77 -6.29
N GLY A 41 3.19 -2.16 -6.21
CA GLY A 41 2.70 -3.45 -6.68
C GLY A 41 1.36 -3.35 -7.39
N TYR A 42 1.05 -4.35 -8.21
CA TYR A 42 -0.13 -4.39 -9.05
C TYR A 42 -0.79 -5.76 -8.96
N ILE A 43 -2.09 -5.77 -8.65
CA ILE A 43 -2.93 -6.98 -8.64
C ILE A 43 -4.39 -6.61 -9.00
N PRO A 44 -5.22 -7.57 -9.43
CA PRO A 44 -6.67 -7.42 -9.37
C PRO A 44 -7.13 -7.12 -7.93
N VAL A 45 -8.23 -6.40 -7.77
CA VAL A 45 -8.90 -6.27 -6.47
C VAL A 45 -9.36 -7.64 -6.01
N MET A 46 -9.04 -8.02 -4.78
CA MET A 46 -9.51 -9.26 -4.21
C MET A 46 -10.83 -9.01 -3.48
N GLU A 47 -11.95 -9.39 -4.12
CA GLU A 47 -13.30 -9.07 -3.64
C GLU A 47 -13.59 -9.68 -2.25
N ASP A 48 -13.09 -10.89 -1.96
CA ASP A 48 -13.22 -11.55 -0.66
C ASP A 48 -12.54 -10.78 0.49
N TYR A 49 -11.64 -9.87 0.16
CA TYR A 49 -10.90 -9.04 1.10
C TYR A 49 -11.41 -7.59 1.14
N VAL A 50 -12.61 -7.33 0.61
CA VAL A 50 -13.33 -6.08 0.80
C VAL A 50 -14.20 -6.17 2.06
N PHE A 51 -14.14 -5.17 2.92
CA PHE A 51 -14.92 -5.16 4.16
C PHE A 51 -16.42 -5.18 3.89
N TYR A 52 -17.14 -5.90 4.77
CA TYR A 52 -18.56 -6.19 4.62
C TYR A 52 -19.41 -4.96 4.26
N LYS A 53 -20.23 -5.10 3.22
CA LYS A 53 -21.15 -4.08 2.68
C LYS A 53 -20.50 -2.82 2.10
N LEU A 54 -19.19 -2.81 1.86
CA LEU A 54 -18.53 -1.68 1.20
C LEU A 54 -18.31 -1.98 -0.29
N GLY A 55 -18.80 -1.10 -1.16
CA GLY A 55 -18.49 -1.15 -2.59
C GLY A 55 -17.17 -0.44 -2.89
N VAL A 56 -16.34 -1.04 -3.74
CA VAL A 56 -15.06 -0.48 -4.22
C VAL A 56 -15.20 -0.12 -5.70
N TYR A 57 -14.61 1.00 -6.11
CA TYR A 57 -14.62 1.44 -7.51
C TYR A 57 -13.30 1.06 -8.19
N GLY A 58 -13.39 0.26 -9.25
CA GLY A 58 -12.22 -0.24 -9.97
C GLY A 58 -12.02 -1.74 -9.74
N ARG A 59 -11.55 -2.45 -10.78
CA ARG A 59 -11.29 -3.90 -10.75
C ARG A 59 -9.84 -4.26 -10.44
N ASN A 60 -8.92 -3.33 -10.60
CA ASN A 60 -7.50 -3.47 -10.37
C ASN A 60 -7.05 -2.63 -9.18
N ALA A 61 -5.96 -3.02 -8.52
CA ALA A 61 -5.39 -2.37 -7.36
C ALA A 61 -3.92 -2.05 -7.59
N VAL A 62 -3.57 -0.77 -7.43
CA VAL A 62 -2.20 -0.25 -7.35
C VAL A 62 -1.87 -0.09 -5.88
N ILE A 63 -0.87 -0.84 -5.41
CA ILE A 63 -0.45 -0.87 -4.01
C ILE A 63 0.77 0.03 -3.87
N LEU A 64 0.72 0.95 -2.90
CA LEU A 64 1.76 1.92 -2.62
C LEU A 64 2.24 1.74 -1.19
N GLY A 65 3.53 1.48 -1.00
CA GLY A 65 4.17 1.35 0.30
C GLY A 65 5.20 2.46 0.53
N GLN A 66 5.24 3.01 1.73
CA GLN A 66 6.24 3.98 2.13
C GLN A 66 6.84 3.60 3.49
N GLU A 67 8.14 3.76 3.62
CA GLU A 67 8.92 3.47 4.82
C GLU A 67 8.68 4.51 5.92
N MET A 68 8.60 4.03 7.17
CA MET A 68 8.69 4.85 8.36
C MET A 68 10.15 5.12 8.71
N LYS A 69 10.44 6.31 9.21
CA LYS A 69 11.80 6.68 9.62
C LYS A 69 12.34 5.76 10.72
N TRP A 70 13.38 4.97 10.41
CA TRP A 70 14.03 4.04 11.34
C TRP A 70 14.40 4.71 12.68
N GLU A 71 14.98 5.90 12.63
CA GLU A 71 15.39 6.68 13.80
C GLU A 71 14.27 6.97 14.82
N ARG A 72 13.01 6.95 14.36
CA ARG A 72 11.83 7.09 15.22
C ARG A 72 11.24 5.75 15.63
N ILE A 73 11.33 4.73 14.77
CA ILE A 73 10.78 3.40 15.04
C ILE A 73 11.65 2.62 16.03
N LYS A 74 12.98 2.73 15.97
CA LYS A 74 13.89 2.06 16.91
C LYS A 74 13.75 2.51 18.38
N LYS A 75 13.00 3.58 18.62
CA LYS A 75 12.68 4.11 19.95
C LYS A 75 11.34 3.58 20.49
N ALA A 76 10.77 2.54 19.87
CA ALA A 76 9.51 1.98 20.33
C ALA A 76 9.68 1.27 21.69
N PRO A 77 8.69 1.39 22.60
CA PRO A 77 7.54 2.28 22.54
C PRO A 77 7.92 3.72 22.93
N SER A 78 7.55 4.71 22.11
CA SER A 78 7.70 6.13 22.48
C SER A 78 6.73 7.05 21.74
N LEU A 79 6.59 8.27 22.26
CA LEU A 79 5.85 9.35 21.59
C LEU A 79 6.39 9.61 20.17
N LEU A 80 7.71 9.54 19.97
CA LEU A 80 8.33 9.73 18.65
C LEU A 80 7.89 8.68 17.64
N THR A 81 7.74 7.43 18.07
CA THR A 81 7.20 6.33 17.25
C THR A 81 5.73 6.58 16.87
N ALA A 82 4.92 7.05 17.82
CA ALA A 82 3.52 7.39 17.56
C ALA A 82 3.39 8.56 16.57
N MET A 83 4.18 9.62 16.76
CA MET A 83 4.24 10.77 15.86
C MET A 83 4.66 10.37 14.44
N GLU A 84 5.61 9.43 14.31
CA GLU A 84 6.01 8.93 13.00
C GLU A 84 4.89 8.16 12.29
N SER A 85 4.18 7.31 13.03
CA SER A 85 3.03 6.59 12.49
C SER A 85 1.95 7.56 11.99
N MET A 86 1.64 8.61 12.76
CA MET A 86 0.68 9.64 12.36
C MET A 86 1.16 10.46 11.16
N ARG A 87 2.44 10.88 11.15
CA ARG A 87 3.05 11.58 10.01
C ARG A 87 2.86 10.78 8.73
N LEU A 88 3.19 9.49 8.77
CA LEU A 88 3.15 8.67 7.58
C LEU A 88 1.71 8.39 7.11
N GLN A 89 0.75 8.23 8.01
CA GLN A 89 -0.67 8.17 7.64
C GLN A 89 -1.13 9.43 6.88
N TYR A 90 -0.64 10.61 7.27
CA TYR A 90 -0.94 11.87 6.61
C TYR A 90 -0.24 11.99 5.25
N VAL A 91 1.08 11.80 5.22
CA VAL A 91 1.90 11.95 4.00
C VAL A 91 1.48 10.94 2.94
N LEU A 92 1.49 9.64 3.26
CA LEU A 92 1.09 8.60 2.31
C LEU A 92 -0.37 8.75 1.91
N GLY A 93 -1.24 9.19 2.84
CA GLY A 93 -2.64 9.47 2.53
C GLY A 93 -2.81 10.54 1.44
N ASN A 94 -2.05 11.63 1.53
CA ASN A 94 -2.05 12.68 0.50
C ASN A 94 -1.44 12.18 -0.81
N THR A 95 -0.32 11.46 -0.76
CA THR A 95 0.34 10.87 -1.96
C THR A 95 -0.62 9.94 -2.72
N VAL A 96 -1.34 9.06 -2.02
CA VAL A 96 -2.33 8.15 -2.63
C VAL A 96 -3.45 8.95 -3.31
N MET A 97 -3.94 10.02 -2.66
CA MET A 97 -4.98 10.87 -3.23
C MET A 97 -4.50 11.63 -4.47
N GLU A 98 -3.27 12.16 -4.44
CA GLU A 98 -2.66 12.87 -5.57
C GLU A 98 -2.46 11.95 -6.77
N LEU A 99 -1.91 10.76 -6.56
CA LEU A 99 -1.77 9.75 -7.61
C LEU A 99 -3.11 9.26 -8.13
N THR A 100 -4.14 9.20 -7.27
CA THR A 100 -5.51 8.90 -7.70
C THR A 100 -6.04 10.01 -8.60
N ALA A 101 -5.87 11.28 -8.23
CA ALA A 101 -6.30 12.40 -9.06
C ALA A 101 -5.59 12.39 -10.43
N TYR A 102 -4.30 12.09 -10.46
CA TYR A 102 -3.56 11.89 -11.72
C TYR A 102 -4.21 10.80 -12.59
N LEU A 103 -4.53 9.62 -12.05
CA LEU A 103 -5.24 8.58 -12.83
C LEU A 103 -6.61 9.06 -13.34
N GLN A 104 -7.34 9.83 -12.53
CA GLN A 104 -8.64 10.40 -12.93
C GLN A 104 -8.50 11.40 -14.08
N GLU A 105 -7.50 12.29 -14.03
CA GLU A 105 -7.18 13.25 -15.10
C GLU A 105 -6.84 12.54 -16.42
N GLN A 106 -6.23 11.35 -16.34
CA GLN A 106 -5.92 10.52 -17.50
C GLN A 106 -7.13 9.72 -18.02
N GLY A 107 -8.30 9.87 -17.38
CA GLY A 107 -9.58 9.30 -17.81
C GLY A 107 -9.92 7.95 -17.20
N TYR A 108 -9.15 7.47 -16.22
CA TYR A 108 -9.40 6.19 -15.58
C TYR A 108 -10.34 6.33 -14.39
N LYS A 109 -11.32 5.42 -14.29
CA LYS A 109 -12.12 5.30 -13.07
C LYS A 109 -11.24 4.80 -11.95
N CYS A 110 -11.26 5.48 -10.81
CA CYS A 110 -10.50 5.07 -9.64
C CYS A 110 -11.06 5.59 -8.31
N GLU A 111 -10.59 4.98 -7.22
CA GLU A 111 -10.88 5.38 -5.85
C GLU A 111 -9.62 5.21 -4.98
N SER A 112 -9.33 6.24 -4.19
CA SER A 112 -8.22 6.20 -3.23
C SER A 112 -8.61 5.41 -1.98
N GLN A 113 -7.66 4.63 -1.46
CA GLN A 113 -7.78 3.86 -0.22
C GLN A 113 -6.56 4.19 0.65
N VAL A 114 -6.71 5.25 1.43
CA VAL A 114 -5.63 5.75 2.30
C VAL A 114 -5.36 4.81 3.48
N PRO A 115 -4.18 4.89 4.14
CA PRO A 115 -3.77 3.93 5.17
C PRO A 115 -4.73 3.77 6.34
N PHE A 116 -5.55 4.78 6.62
CA PHE A 116 -6.57 4.75 7.66
C PHE A 116 -7.97 4.79 7.06
N GLY A 117 -8.81 3.81 7.39
CA GLY A 117 -10.23 3.80 7.03
C GLY A 117 -10.55 3.43 5.57
N GLY A 118 -9.61 2.76 4.88
CA GLY A 118 -9.84 2.11 3.59
C GLY A 118 -10.84 0.96 3.68
N LYS A 119 -11.31 0.49 2.52
CA LYS A 119 -12.34 -0.56 2.39
C LYS A 119 -11.79 -1.97 2.19
N LEU A 120 -10.48 -2.10 1.95
CA LEU A 120 -9.83 -3.36 1.63
C LEU A 120 -8.94 -3.81 2.78
N LEU A 121 -8.80 -5.13 2.96
CA LEU A 121 -7.80 -5.72 3.83
C LEU A 121 -6.42 -5.58 3.17
N VAL A 122 -5.72 -4.51 3.52
CA VAL A 122 -4.47 -4.12 2.88
C VAL A 122 -3.37 -5.20 2.97
N PRO A 123 -3.11 -5.84 4.13
CA PRO A 123 -2.05 -6.86 4.22
C PRO A 123 -2.21 -8.01 3.22
N ALA A 124 -3.45 -8.46 2.98
CA ALA A 124 -3.72 -9.52 2.00
C ALA A 124 -3.34 -9.07 0.58
N HIS A 125 -3.72 -7.85 0.19
CA HIS A 125 -3.41 -7.29 -1.12
C HIS A 125 -1.91 -7.15 -1.32
N VAL A 126 -1.19 -6.68 -0.29
CA VAL A 126 0.27 -6.53 -0.34
C VAL A 126 0.98 -7.87 -0.53
N VAL A 127 0.54 -8.92 0.18
CA VAL A 127 1.08 -10.28 0.03
C VAL A 127 0.78 -10.84 -1.36
N ALA A 128 -0.46 -10.71 -1.84
CA ALA A 128 -0.84 -11.15 -3.18
C ALA A 128 -0.05 -10.42 -4.30
N ALA A 129 0.39 -9.19 -4.04
CA ALA A 129 1.27 -8.44 -4.95
C ALA A 129 2.76 -8.82 -4.87
N ASN A 130 3.12 -9.84 -4.07
CA ASN A 130 4.50 -10.28 -3.81
C ASN A 130 5.42 -9.16 -3.29
N LEU A 131 4.86 -8.15 -2.60
CA LEU A 131 5.67 -7.08 -2.01
C LEU A 131 6.28 -7.48 -0.67
N GLY A 132 5.67 -8.44 0.03
CA GLY A 132 6.14 -8.96 1.30
C GLY A 132 5.31 -10.15 1.76
N ILE A 133 5.65 -10.68 2.93
CA ILE A 133 5.02 -11.85 3.53
C ILE A 133 4.08 -11.46 4.66
N LYS A 134 3.18 -12.35 5.05
CA LYS A 134 2.41 -12.20 6.29
C LYS A 134 3.32 -12.49 7.49
N GLY A 135 3.64 -11.48 8.28
CA GLY A 135 4.39 -11.65 9.53
C GLY A 135 3.57 -12.36 10.61
N GLN A 136 4.26 -12.98 11.58
CA GLN A 136 3.63 -13.59 12.76
C GLN A 136 2.78 -12.61 13.57
N ASN A 137 3.16 -11.32 13.55
CA ASN A 137 2.45 -10.22 14.19
C ASN A 137 1.19 -9.75 13.42
N GLY A 138 0.86 -10.39 12.30
CA GLY A 138 -0.33 -10.10 11.51
C GLY A 138 -0.21 -8.91 10.55
N ILE A 139 0.95 -8.25 10.49
CA ILE A 139 1.25 -7.20 9.50
C ILE A 139 2.21 -7.70 8.43
N THR A 140 2.25 -7.01 7.30
CA THR A 140 3.15 -7.37 6.20
C THR A 140 4.61 -7.09 6.58
N VAL A 141 5.50 -8.04 6.31
CA VAL A 141 6.95 -7.89 6.43
C VAL A 141 7.54 -7.89 5.02
N THR A 142 8.30 -6.85 4.68
CA THR A 142 9.03 -6.76 3.42
C THR A 142 10.50 -7.07 3.67
N PRO A 143 11.23 -7.60 2.68
CA PRO A 143 12.67 -7.83 2.83
C PRO A 143 13.48 -6.53 2.95
N GLU A 144 12.98 -5.40 2.43
CA GLU A 144 13.67 -4.11 2.48
C GLU A 144 13.59 -3.43 3.85
N PHE A 145 12.44 -3.53 4.52
CA PHE A 145 12.10 -2.67 5.66
C PHE A 145 11.54 -3.43 6.87
N GLY A 146 11.48 -4.76 6.79
CA GLY A 146 10.77 -5.57 7.77
C GLY A 146 9.29 -5.13 7.85
N PRO A 147 8.74 -4.83 9.04
CA PRO A 147 7.37 -4.32 9.20
C PRO A 147 7.26 -2.78 9.14
N ARG A 148 8.34 -2.04 8.85
CA ARG A 148 8.44 -0.59 9.05
C ARG A 148 7.85 0.25 7.92
N GLN A 149 6.70 -0.13 7.39
CA GLN A 149 6.04 0.58 6.30
C GLN A 149 4.57 0.83 6.59
N ARG A 150 3.99 1.76 5.85
CA ARG A 150 2.55 1.94 5.72
C ARG A 150 2.15 1.77 4.27
N TRP A 151 0.88 1.46 4.08
CA TRP A 151 0.34 1.05 2.80
C TRP A 151 -0.87 1.89 2.44
N GLY A 152 -0.97 2.28 1.19
CA GLY A 152 -2.17 2.80 0.55
C GLY A 152 -2.47 2.00 -0.71
N ILE A 153 -3.73 2.03 -1.14
CA ILE A 153 -4.17 1.35 -2.37
C ILE A 153 -4.93 2.37 -3.23
N ILE A 154 -4.75 2.30 -4.54
CA ILE A 154 -5.63 2.96 -5.51
C ILE A 154 -6.34 1.85 -6.26
N THR A 155 -7.66 1.81 -6.20
CA THR A 155 -8.43 0.89 -7.03
C THR A 155 -8.81 1.58 -8.33
N THR A 156 -8.68 0.90 -9.46
CA THR A 156 -8.86 1.48 -10.80
C THR A 156 -9.37 0.47 -11.82
N ASP A 157 -10.05 0.95 -12.87
CA ASP A 157 -10.37 0.13 -14.06
C ASP A 157 -9.27 0.19 -15.15
N ALA A 158 -8.18 0.96 -14.92
CA ALA A 158 -7.00 0.92 -15.78
C ALA A 158 -6.43 -0.50 -15.82
N GLU A 159 -6.07 -0.98 -17.01
CA GLU A 159 -5.27 -2.19 -17.18
C GLU A 159 -3.93 -2.01 -16.46
N ILE A 160 -3.55 -2.98 -15.65
CA ILE A 160 -2.35 -2.89 -14.81
C ILE A 160 -1.23 -3.77 -15.35
N PRO A 161 0.04 -3.46 -15.02
CA PRO A 161 1.14 -4.38 -15.27
C PRO A 161 0.91 -5.73 -14.58
N LYS A 162 1.55 -6.77 -15.09
CA LYS A 162 1.56 -8.07 -14.43
C LYS A 162 2.25 -7.95 -13.07
N THR A 163 1.72 -8.68 -12.08
CA THR A 163 2.34 -8.78 -10.76
C THR A 163 3.77 -9.29 -10.89
N LYS A 164 4.72 -8.52 -10.33
CA LYS A 164 6.13 -8.89 -10.32
C LYS A 164 6.28 -10.15 -9.45
N LYS A 165 6.98 -11.16 -9.97
CA LYS A 165 7.34 -12.34 -9.19
C LYS A 165 8.52 -11.99 -8.31
N ARG A 166 8.49 -12.45 -7.06
CA ARG A 166 9.57 -12.27 -6.10
C ARG A 166 9.68 -13.54 -5.26
N ASP A 167 10.90 -14.03 -5.08
CA ASP A 167 11.14 -15.11 -4.14
C ASP A 167 11.23 -14.51 -2.73
N LEU A 168 10.35 -14.97 -1.85
CA LEU A 168 10.25 -14.54 -0.45
C LEU A 168 10.40 -15.72 0.52
N SER A 169 10.76 -16.91 0.01
CA SER A 169 10.81 -18.16 0.79
C SER A 169 11.75 -18.07 1.99
N GLU A 170 12.95 -17.50 1.82
CA GLU A 170 13.91 -17.27 2.91
C GLU A 170 13.33 -16.35 4.00
N LEU A 171 12.61 -15.29 3.60
CA LEU A 171 11.98 -14.37 4.54
C LEU A 171 10.83 -15.06 5.29
N GLU A 172 10.06 -15.92 4.63
CA GLU A 172 9.01 -16.72 5.27
C GLU A 172 9.58 -17.69 6.30
N GLU A 173 10.65 -18.40 5.96
CA GLU A 173 11.33 -19.31 6.86
C GLU A 173 11.92 -18.56 8.06
N PHE A 174 12.59 -17.44 7.80
CA PHE A 174 13.10 -16.57 8.86
C PHE A 174 11.98 -16.10 9.80
N CYS A 175 10.87 -15.60 9.25
CA CYS A 175 9.76 -15.09 10.05
C CYS A 175 9.09 -16.20 10.89
N LYS A 176 9.04 -17.44 10.38
CA LYS A 176 8.55 -18.60 11.14
C LYS A 176 9.44 -18.92 12.35
N ASN A 177 10.75 -18.75 12.22
CA ASN A 177 11.73 -19.21 13.21
C ASN A 177 12.27 -18.12 14.16
N CYS A 178 12.11 -16.84 13.84
CA CYS A 178 12.74 -15.73 14.57
C CYS A 178 12.28 -15.60 16.04
N GLY A 179 10.97 -15.73 16.29
CA GLY A 179 10.39 -15.62 17.64
C GLY A 179 10.42 -14.20 18.25
N ALA A 180 10.81 -13.16 17.50
CA ALA A 180 10.89 -11.78 17.99
C ALA A 180 9.56 -11.26 18.58
N LEU A 181 8.43 -11.67 18.00
CA LEU A 181 7.10 -11.34 18.52
C LEU A 181 6.91 -11.82 19.97
N TYR A 182 7.30 -13.06 20.26
CA TYR A 182 7.18 -13.66 21.59
C TYR A 182 8.12 -13.04 22.62
N ARG A 183 9.21 -12.42 22.16
CA ARG A 183 10.21 -11.75 23.01
C ARG A 183 9.91 -10.27 23.25
N GLY A 184 8.87 -9.72 22.62
CA GLY A 184 8.55 -8.29 22.70
C GLY A 184 9.54 -7.38 21.97
N LEU A 185 10.40 -7.93 21.12
CA LEU A 185 11.48 -7.21 20.43
C LEU A 185 10.99 -6.67 19.07
N PHE A 186 9.94 -5.86 19.10
CA PHE A 186 9.30 -5.33 17.87
C PHE A 186 10.24 -4.48 17.02
N SER A 187 11.20 -3.78 17.63
CA SER A 187 12.22 -2.99 16.94
C SER A 187 13.32 -3.85 16.31
N GLU A 188 13.45 -5.12 16.69
CA GLU A 188 14.45 -6.06 16.16
C GLU A 188 13.85 -7.00 15.10
N CYS A 189 12.58 -6.81 14.75
CA CYS A 189 11.87 -7.60 13.76
C CYS A 189 12.35 -7.21 12.35
N CYS A 190 13.44 -7.84 11.90
CA CYS A 190 14.18 -7.59 10.64
C CYS A 190 15.00 -6.27 10.64
N PRO A 191 16.17 -6.25 9.98
CA PRO A 191 17.01 -5.05 9.84
C PRO A 191 16.29 -3.86 9.17
#